data_AF-A0A3Q8VF35-F1
#
_entry.id   AF-A0A3Q8VF35-F1
#
_cell.length_a   1.000
_cell.length_b   1.000
_cell.length_c   1.000
_cell.angle_alpha   90.00
_cell.angle_beta   90.00
_cell.angle_gamma   90.00
#
_symmetry.space_group_name_H-M   'P 1'
#
loop_
_entity.id
_entity.type
_entity.pdbx_description
1 polymer ?
#
loop_
_entity_poly.entity_id
_entity_poly.type
_entity_poly.pdbx_seq_one_letter_code
_entity_poly.pdbx_strand_id
1 'polypeptide(L)'
;MLAGATPVLVHNCTKNQGIYEFEDQLNPGKTYVGKTKNFNNRLQDHIDSGRLKSRGDATCTHVCGTNDDLFVAEHLRMEELRGQGVDLSNDIASPGKRILEQRQDAEKFEQLGLW
;
A
#
# COMPACT_ATOMS: atom_id res chain seq x y z
N MET A 1 14.96 29.90 -11.88
CA MET A 1 13.90 28.99 -12.35
C MET A 1 14.51 27.63 -12.57
N LEU A 2 14.12 26.61 -11.81
CA LEU A 2 14.26 25.20 -12.17
C LEU A 2 13.04 24.51 -11.55
N ALA A 3 12.06 24.23 -12.39
CA ALA A 3 10.90 23.43 -12.04
C ALA A 3 11.38 22.01 -11.72
N GLY A 4 11.02 21.51 -10.54
CA GLY A 4 11.08 20.10 -10.18
C GLY A 4 9.80 19.77 -9.44
N ALA A 5 8.67 19.87 -10.15
CA ALA A 5 7.35 19.69 -9.55
C ALA A 5 7.09 18.21 -9.21
N THR A 6 7.00 17.96 -7.90
CA THR A 6 6.12 17.02 -7.17
C THR A 6 6.32 15.49 -7.28
N PRO A 7 6.54 14.79 -6.14
CA PRO A 7 6.47 13.34 -6.06
C PRO A 7 5.01 12.89 -5.95
N VAL A 8 4.44 12.33 -7.02
CA VAL A 8 3.11 11.71 -6.98
C VAL A 8 3.11 10.44 -7.84
N LEU A 9 3.27 9.28 -7.21
CA LEU A 9 2.94 7.98 -7.81
C LEU A 9 1.53 7.52 -7.41
N VAL A 10 0.72 8.47 -6.91
CA VAL A 10 -0.74 8.39 -6.78
C VAL A 10 -1.36 8.89 -8.07
N HIS A 11 -1.31 8.06 -9.11
CA HIS A 11 -2.07 8.28 -10.33
C HIS A 11 -2.94 7.04 -10.57
N ASN A 12 -4.21 7.24 -10.92
CA ASN A 12 -5.02 6.14 -11.43
C ASN A 12 -4.60 5.90 -12.89
N CYS A 13 -3.61 5.03 -13.14
CA CYS A 13 -3.20 4.65 -14.50
C CYS A 13 -4.21 3.74 -15.22
N THR A 14 -5.49 3.81 -14.87
CA THR A 14 -6.57 2.92 -15.36
C THR A 14 -6.37 1.44 -15.01
N LYS A 15 -5.37 1.11 -14.19
CA LYS A 15 -5.13 -0.25 -13.69
C LYS A 15 -5.83 -0.45 -12.35
N ASN A 16 -6.47 -1.61 -12.18
CA ASN A 16 -7.12 -2.02 -10.95
C ASN A 16 -6.12 -2.48 -9.86
N GLN A 17 -5.08 -1.70 -9.58
CA GLN A 17 -3.97 -2.10 -8.71
C GLN A 17 -3.58 -1.00 -7.72
N GLY A 18 -2.95 -1.40 -6.63
CA GLY A 18 -2.47 -0.49 -5.60
C GLY A 18 -2.34 -1.14 -4.24
N ILE A 19 -2.48 -0.31 -3.22
CA ILE A 19 -2.53 -0.73 -1.82
C ILE A 19 -3.96 -0.55 -1.28
N TYR A 20 -4.30 -1.32 -0.26
CA TYR A 20 -5.58 -1.24 0.43
C TYR A 20 -5.39 -1.46 1.93
N GLU A 21 -6.31 -0.91 2.70
CA GLU A 21 -6.35 -1.07 4.15
C GLU A 21 -7.79 -1.14 4.68
N PHE A 22 -7.99 -1.89 5.76
CA PHE A 22 -9.29 -2.05 6.42
C PHE A 22 -9.15 -2.58 7.86
N GLU A 23 -10.22 -2.45 8.66
CA GLU A 23 -10.30 -3.09 9.98
C GLU A 23 -10.39 -4.61 9.85
N ASP A 24 -9.43 -5.32 10.42
CA ASP A 24 -9.30 -6.77 10.32
C ASP A 24 -10.33 -7.48 11.20
N GLN A 25 -11.33 -8.11 10.60
CA GLN A 25 -12.38 -8.82 11.34
C GLN A 25 -11.87 -10.08 12.05
N LEU A 26 -10.73 -10.64 11.62
CA LEU A 26 -10.09 -11.77 12.29
C LEU A 26 -9.18 -11.33 13.44
N ASN A 27 -8.81 -10.05 13.48
CA ASN A 27 -7.95 -9.46 14.50
C ASN A 27 -8.55 -8.12 14.98
N PRO A 28 -9.62 -8.16 15.80
CA PRO A 28 -10.33 -6.95 16.22
C PRO A 28 -9.43 -5.89 16.84
N GLY A 29 -9.64 -4.63 16.45
CA GLY A 29 -8.81 -3.50 16.88
C GLY A 29 -7.50 -3.32 16.10
N LYS A 30 -7.21 -4.19 15.13
CA LYS A 30 -6.04 -4.06 14.24
C LYS A 30 -6.46 -3.70 12.83
N THR A 31 -5.60 -2.94 12.15
CA THR A 31 -5.74 -2.63 10.72
C THR A 31 -4.96 -3.64 9.89
N TYR A 32 -5.54 -4.16 8.81
CA TYR A 32 -4.81 -4.90 7.79
C TYR A 32 -4.41 -3.96 6.66
N VAL A 33 -3.16 -4.07 6.20
CA VAL A 33 -2.68 -3.36 5.00
C VAL A 33 -2.18 -4.40 4.01
N GLY A 34 -2.54 -4.25 2.74
CA GLY A 34 -2.06 -5.13 1.69
C GLY A 34 -1.88 -4.42 0.35
N LYS A 35 -1.19 -5.07 -0.58
CA LYS A 35 -1.11 -4.66 -1.99
C LYS A 35 -1.66 -5.68 -2.96
N THR A 36 -2.05 -5.22 -4.14
CA THR A 36 -2.64 -6.06 -5.17
C THR A 36 -2.44 -5.50 -6.57
N LYS A 37 -2.40 -6.41 -7.57
CA LYS A 37 -2.51 -6.07 -8.99
C LYS A 37 -3.97 -6.05 -9.50
N ASN A 38 -4.91 -6.47 -8.66
CA ASN A 38 -6.34 -6.54 -8.94
C ASN A 38 -7.15 -6.37 -7.64
N PHE A 39 -7.71 -5.18 -7.38
CA PHE A 39 -8.52 -4.95 -6.17
C PHE A 39 -9.77 -5.84 -6.13
N ASN A 40 -10.42 -6.09 -7.27
CA ASN A 40 -11.67 -6.85 -7.30
C ASN A 40 -11.48 -8.26 -6.76
N ASN A 41 -10.46 -8.96 -7.25
CA ASN A 41 -10.18 -10.33 -6.81
C ASN A 41 -9.72 -10.31 -5.36
N ARG A 42 -8.77 -9.42 -5.02
CA ARG A 42 -8.14 -9.46 -3.71
C ARG A 42 -9.07 -9.08 -2.56
N LEU A 43 -9.94 -8.10 -2.76
CA LEU A 43 -10.95 -7.74 -1.76
C LEU A 43 -12.01 -8.84 -1.64
N GLN A 44 -12.36 -9.52 -2.73
CA GLN A 44 -13.26 -10.67 -2.67
C GLN A 44 -12.68 -11.82 -1.84
N ASP A 45 -11.39 -12.15 -2.02
CA ASP A 45 -10.72 -13.19 -1.21
C ASP A 45 -10.78 -12.88 0.30
N HIS A 46 -10.63 -11.60 0.68
CA HIS A 46 -10.73 -11.17 2.07
C HIS A 46 -12.16 -11.22 2.61
N ILE A 47 -13.16 -10.96 1.77
CA ILE A 47 -14.58 -11.11 2.13
C ILE A 47 -14.91 -12.59 2.31
N ASP A 48 -14.50 -13.43 1.38
CA ASP A 48 -14.78 -14.87 1.39
C ASP A 48 -14.11 -15.58 2.59
N SER A 49 -12.96 -15.07 3.04
CA SER A 49 -12.28 -15.55 4.26
C SER A 49 -12.83 -14.94 5.55
N GLY A 50 -13.77 -14.00 5.47
CA GLY A 50 -14.33 -13.29 6.62
C GLY A 50 -13.41 -12.27 7.25
N ARG A 51 -12.28 -11.92 6.61
CA ARG A 51 -11.32 -10.92 7.09
C ARG A 51 -11.78 -9.48 6.82
N LEU A 52 -12.49 -9.28 5.71
CA LEU A 52 -13.10 -8.01 5.31
C LEU A 52 -14.62 -8.14 5.33
N LYS A 53 -15.32 -7.19 5.93
CA LYS A 53 -16.78 -7.22 6.04
C LYS A 53 -17.48 -6.98 4.69
N SER A 54 -17.06 -5.97 3.96
CA SER A 54 -17.56 -5.66 2.62
C SER A 54 -16.53 -4.85 1.82
N ARG A 55 -16.70 -4.75 0.51
CA ARG A 55 -15.79 -3.96 -0.34
C ARG A 55 -15.72 -2.48 0.05
N GLY A 56 -16.81 -1.93 0.59
CA GLY A 56 -16.88 -0.52 0.99
C GLY A 56 -16.13 -0.20 2.27
N ASP A 57 -15.76 -1.22 3.06
CA ASP A 57 -15.01 -1.06 4.30
C ASP A 57 -13.48 -0.99 4.07
N ALA A 58 -13.03 -1.09 2.81
CA ALA A 58 -11.63 -0.98 2.44
C ALA A 58 -11.31 0.36 1.78
N THR A 59 -10.31 1.06 2.31
CA THR A 59 -9.69 2.22 1.66
C THR A 59 -8.68 1.71 0.63
N CYS A 60 -8.81 2.14 -0.62
CA CYS A 60 -7.94 1.71 -1.72
C CYS A 60 -7.18 2.90 -2.31
N THR A 61 -5.85 2.83 -2.30
CA THR A 61 -4.98 3.82 -2.94
C THR A 61 -4.38 3.22 -4.19
N HIS A 62 -4.73 3.78 -5.35
CA HIS A 62 -4.20 3.33 -6.64
C HIS A 62 -2.72 3.70 -6.77
N VAL A 63 -1.90 2.74 -7.18
CA VAL A 63 -0.46 2.95 -7.37
C VAL A 63 -0.10 2.52 -8.79
N CYS A 64 0.42 3.47 -9.58
CA CYS A 64 0.98 3.17 -10.88
C CYS A 64 2.28 2.39 -10.76
N GLY A 65 2.60 1.60 -11.78
CA GLY A 65 3.92 1.01 -11.93
C GLY A 65 3.94 -0.51 -11.80
N THR A 66 5.10 -1.00 -11.38
CA THR A 66 5.48 -2.40 -11.28
C THR A 66 5.02 -3.02 -9.96
N ASN A 67 5.17 -4.33 -9.84
CA ASN A 67 4.90 -5.02 -8.57
C ASN A 67 5.80 -4.54 -7.43
N ASP A 68 7.02 -4.11 -7.76
CA ASP A 68 7.97 -3.59 -6.79
C ASP A 68 7.49 -2.24 -6.25
N ASP A 69 6.92 -1.38 -7.10
CA ASP A 69 6.31 -0.12 -6.68
C ASP A 69 5.14 -0.35 -5.72
N LEU A 70 4.32 -1.37 -5.98
CA LEU A 70 3.23 -1.77 -5.08
C LEU A 70 3.75 -2.25 -3.72
N PHE A 71 4.85 -3.01 -3.69
CA PHE A 71 5.48 -3.45 -2.45
C PHE A 71 6.09 -2.29 -1.66
N VAL A 72 6.75 -1.35 -2.34
CA VAL A 72 7.30 -0.15 -1.68
C VAL A 72 6.15 0.70 -1.12
N ALA A 73 5.07 0.89 -1.88
CA ALA A 73 3.91 1.65 -1.41
C ALA A 73 3.24 0.99 -0.18
N GLU A 74 3.09 -0.33 -0.17
CA GLU A 74 2.56 -1.09 0.98
C GLU A 74 3.43 -0.87 2.21
N HIS A 75 4.76 -0.99 2.04
CA HIS A 75 5.71 -0.78 3.12
C HIS A 75 5.64 0.64 3.68
N LEU A 76 5.67 1.66 2.82
CA LEU A 76 5.59 3.06 3.24
C LEU A 76 4.29 3.36 4.01
N ARG A 77 3.15 2.83 3.54
CA ARG A 77 1.87 3.01 4.22
C ARG A 77 1.84 2.34 5.59
N MET A 78 2.41 1.14 5.72
CA MET A 78 2.51 0.46 7.02
C MET A 78 3.38 1.25 8.01
N GLU A 79 4.51 1.81 7.57
CA GLU A 79 5.36 2.65 8.43
C GLU A 79 4.67 3.95 8.83
N GLU A 80 3.92 4.58 7.91
CA GLU A 80 3.12 5.77 8.21
C GLU A 80 2.06 5.49 9.30
N LEU A 81 1.28 4.42 9.15
CA LEU A 81 0.24 4.03 10.11
C LEU A 81 0.86 3.68 11.49
N ARG A 82 1.99 2.97 11.50
CA ARG A 82 2.75 2.71 12.74
C ARG A 82 3.22 4.00 13.40
N GLY A 83 3.70 4.97 12.61
CA GLY A 83 4.08 6.29 13.10
C GLY A 83 2.91 7.08 13.71
N GLN A 84 1.68 6.80 13.27
CA GLN A 84 0.44 7.34 13.82
C GLN A 84 -0.10 6.56 15.03
N GLY A 85 0.57 5.47 15.44
CA GLY A 85 0.16 4.62 16.56
C GLY A 85 -0.92 3.59 16.23
N VAL A 86 -1.16 3.30 14.94
CA VAL A 86 -2.10 2.27 14.51
C VAL A 86 -1.47 0.89 14.66
N ASP A 87 -2.18 -0.02 15.32
CA ASP A 87 -1.77 -1.43 15.44
C ASP A 87 -2.14 -2.20 14.17
N LEU A 88 -1.14 -2.85 13.55
CA LEU A 88 -1.31 -3.59 12.31
C LEU A 88 -1.46 -5.09 12.59
N SER A 89 -2.33 -5.75 11.82
CA SER A 89 -2.55 -7.20 11.88
C SER A 89 -1.54 -8.00 11.05
N ASN A 90 -0.74 -7.32 10.23
CA ASN A 90 0.35 -7.90 9.47
C ASN A 90 1.68 -7.26 9.88
N ASP A 91 2.63 -8.11 10.28
CA ASP A 91 3.90 -7.64 10.87
C ASP A 91 4.94 -7.24 9.80
N ILE A 92 4.88 -7.80 8.59
CA ILE A 92 5.99 -7.71 7.62
C ILE A 92 5.51 -7.33 6.21
N ALA A 93 5.94 -6.15 5.73
CA ALA A 93 5.91 -5.75 4.31
C ALA A 93 7.19 -6.21 3.58
N SER A 94 7.42 -7.52 3.50
CA SER A 94 8.58 -8.07 2.78
C SER A 94 8.15 -8.42 1.35
N PRO A 95 8.82 -7.93 0.28
CA PRO A 95 10.16 -7.32 0.18
C PRO A 95 10.21 -5.77 0.06
N GLY A 96 9.13 -5.02 0.35
CA GLY A 96 9.05 -3.58 0.10
C GLY A 96 10.17 -2.75 0.72
N LYS A 97 10.53 -3.02 1.98
CA LYS A 97 11.66 -2.37 2.67
C LYS A 97 12.99 -2.52 1.93
N ARG A 98 13.33 -3.76 1.54
CA ARG A 98 14.59 -4.05 0.83
C ARG A 98 14.65 -3.35 -0.53
N ILE A 99 13.53 -3.30 -1.24
CA ILE A 99 13.45 -2.60 -2.54
C ILE A 99 13.64 -1.10 -2.34
N LEU A 100 13.03 -0.52 -1.31
CA LEU A 100 13.19 0.89 -0.96
C LEU A 100 14.66 1.23 -0.69
N GLU A 101 15.32 0.46 0.19
CA GLU A 101 16.75 0.61 0.53
C GLU A 101 17.63 0.54 -0.73
N GLN A 102 17.43 -0.48 -1.59
CA GLN A 102 18.19 -0.63 -2.84
C GLN A 102 18.04 0.55 -3.81
N ARG A 103 16.87 1.17 -3.86
CA ARG A 103 16.63 2.32 -4.76
C ARG A 103 17.20 3.61 -4.19
N GLN A 104 17.23 3.77 -2.87
CA GLN A 104 17.85 4.91 -2.19
C GLN A 104 19.37 4.90 -2.37
N ASP A 105 20.00 3.72 -2.23
CA ASP A 105 21.45 3.55 -2.43
C ASP A 105 21.90 3.79 -3.88
N ALA A 106 20.98 3.69 -4.85
CA ALA A 106 21.26 3.86 -6.26
C ALA A 106 21.16 5.31 -6.79
N GLU A 107 20.96 6.32 -5.93
CA GLU A 107 20.72 7.75 -6.28
C GLU A 107 19.60 7.98 -7.31
N LYS A 108 18.72 6.99 -7.54
CA LYS A 108 17.62 7.03 -8.54
C LYS A 108 16.24 7.23 -7.91
N PHE A 109 16.17 7.71 -6.68
CA PHE A 109 14.91 7.77 -5.94
C PHE A 109 14.13 9.05 -6.27
N GLU A 110 13.12 8.94 -7.14
CA GLU A 110 11.97 9.86 -7.06
C GLU A 110 11.12 9.42 -5.87
N GLN A 111 11.01 10.29 -4.88
CA GLN A 111 10.27 10.03 -3.65
C GLN A 111 8.82 9.66 -3.98
N LEU A 112 8.29 8.61 -3.37
CA LEU A 112 6.86 8.30 -3.43
C LEU A 112 6.15 9.20 -2.41
N GLY A 113 5.56 10.30 -2.87
CA GLY A 113 4.63 11.07 -2.06
C GLY A 113 3.29 10.34 -2.02
N LEU A 114 2.89 9.86 -0.85
CA LEU A 114 1.53 9.39 -0.59
C LEU A 114 0.74 10.59 -0.05
N TRP A 115 -0.16 11.14 -0.86
CA TRP A 115 -1.09 12.20 -0.48
C TRP A 115 -2.46 11.93 -1.10
#